data_AF-A0A3Q2XJS2-F1
#
_entry.id   AF-A0A3Q2XJS2-F1
#
_cell.length_a   1.000
_cell.length_b   1.000
_cell.length_c   1.000
_cell.angle_alpha   90.00
_cell.angle_beta   90.00
_cell.angle_gamma   90.00
#
_symmetry.space_group_name_H-M   'P 1'
#
loop_
_entity.id
_entity.type
_entity.pdbx_description
1 polymer ?
#
loop_
_entity_poly.entity_id
_entity_poly.type
_entity_poly.pdbx_seq_one_letter_code
_entity_poly.pdbx_strand_id
1 'polypeptide(L)'
;MPAYATNMRLKFPIVALALEVITIILFAVFVVYDDGKGHGHDGHINDTGHQDPPMMLYPMFQDVHVMIFIGFGFLMTFLKRYGFSSVGINLLLAAFGLQWGLLMQGIWHLDDGKIKISIFKIINADFSTATVLISFGAVLGKTSPVQLLIMTILEITIFSINEHLAAEIMGAYDVGASMIIHAYGAYFGLAVARVLYRPGLRNGHENDGSVYHSDLFAMIGTVFLWMFWPSFNSAIADPGFTQLTAVINTYLSLAACVLSAYAISSLVEHKGKLDMVHIQNATLAGGVAVGTCADMNIGPFGAMLIGLVAGIISTLGFKYLTPVLASNLGIQDTCGVHNLHGMPGILGGLAGIVAVALGKKDGGKATMQAAALASSLGFALVGGAITGLIMKLPIWGQPPDQNCFDDSIYWEVPAEEEENEESLAHADHSKNKADV
;
A
#
# COMPACT_ATOMS: atom_id res chain seq x y z
N MET A 1 10.69 -5.27 -35.52
CA MET A 1 10.48 -4.53 -34.26
C MET A 1 9.20 -3.71 -34.36
N PRO A 2 8.16 -4.06 -33.59
CA PRO A 2 7.24 -3.04 -33.07
C PRO A 2 6.64 -3.38 -31.67
N ALA A 3 7.32 -4.18 -30.83
CA ALA A 3 6.69 -4.76 -29.63
C ALA A 3 6.53 -3.81 -28.42
N TYR A 4 7.11 -2.60 -28.45
CA TYR A 4 7.09 -1.68 -27.30
C TYR A 4 6.70 -0.27 -27.72
N ALA A 5 5.47 -0.10 -28.21
CA ALA A 5 4.89 1.24 -28.35
C ALA A 5 4.43 1.73 -26.97
N THR A 6 5.30 2.46 -26.27
CA THR A 6 5.04 3.15 -24.99
C THR A 6 4.21 4.42 -25.17
N ASN A 7 3.93 4.84 -26.40
CA ASN A 7 3.09 5.99 -26.69
C ASN A 7 1.67 5.79 -26.11
N MET A 8 1.32 6.66 -25.16
CA MET A 8 0.06 6.62 -24.41
C MET A 8 -1.03 7.54 -24.95
N ARG A 9 -0.77 8.30 -26.03
CA ARG A 9 -1.66 9.38 -26.52
C ARG A 9 -3.12 8.95 -26.74
N LEU A 10 -3.34 7.70 -27.14
CA LEU A 10 -4.70 7.12 -27.28
C LEU A 10 -5.01 6.08 -26.20
N LYS A 11 -4.08 5.16 -25.91
CA LYS A 11 -4.32 4.04 -25.01
C LYS A 11 -4.75 4.49 -23.62
N PHE A 12 -4.01 5.44 -23.03
CA PHE A 12 -4.25 5.87 -21.66
C PHE A 12 -5.55 6.68 -21.53
N PRO A 13 -5.79 7.74 -22.33
CA PRO A 13 -7.05 8.49 -22.22
C PRO A 13 -8.29 7.64 -22.47
N ILE A 14 -8.25 6.72 -23.45
CA ILE A 14 -9.40 5.85 -23.74
C ILE A 14 -9.72 4.97 -22.53
N VAL A 15 -8.73 4.32 -21.93
CA VAL A 15 -8.95 3.45 -20.77
C VAL A 15 -9.41 4.27 -19.57
N ALA A 16 -8.73 5.36 -19.24
CA ALA A 16 -9.05 6.19 -18.08
C ALA A 16 -10.48 6.79 -18.19
N LEU A 17 -10.82 7.38 -19.34
CA LEU A 17 -12.15 7.96 -19.55
C LEU A 17 -13.25 6.90 -19.63
N ALA A 18 -12.98 5.72 -20.21
CA ALA A 18 -13.95 4.64 -20.22
C ALA A 18 -14.24 4.13 -18.80
N LEU A 19 -13.21 3.94 -17.97
CA LEU A 19 -13.36 3.56 -16.57
C LEU A 19 -14.15 4.60 -15.78
N GLU A 20 -13.84 5.88 -15.97
CA GLU A 20 -14.55 6.98 -15.30
C GLU A 20 -16.03 7.04 -15.73
N VAL A 21 -16.33 6.95 -17.04
CA VAL A 21 -17.71 6.95 -17.55
C VAL A 21 -18.50 5.75 -17.01
N ILE A 22 -17.89 4.56 -16.99
CA ILE A 22 -18.52 3.35 -16.41
C ILE A 22 -18.80 3.57 -14.93
N THR A 23 -17.83 4.12 -14.19
CA THR A 23 -17.96 4.40 -12.76
C THR A 23 -19.08 5.39 -12.49
N ILE A 24 -19.17 6.50 -13.24
CA ILE A 24 -20.27 7.48 -13.13
C ILE A 24 -21.63 6.83 -13.38
N ILE A 25 -21.74 5.98 -14.41
CA ILE A 25 -22.99 5.27 -14.70
C ILE A 25 -23.37 4.35 -13.52
N LEU A 26 -22.41 3.60 -12.97
CA LEU A 26 -22.66 2.73 -11.83
C LEU A 26 -23.03 3.53 -10.57
N PHE A 27 -22.38 4.66 -10.31
CA PHE A 27 -22.75 5.56 -9.22
C PHE A 27 -24.17 6.11 -9.40
N ALA A 28 -24.54 6.55 -10.60
CA ALA A 28 -25.88 7.04 -10.88
C ALA A 28 -26.96 5.95 -10.68
N VAL A 29 -26.63 4.69 -10.96
CA VAL A 29 -27.55 3.56 -10.81
C VAL A 29 -27.61 3.06 -9.36
N PHE A 30 -26.49 2.98 -8.65
CA PHE A 30 -26.42 2.27 -7.38
C PHE A 30 -26.17 3.16 -6.17
N VAL A 31 -25.54 4.33 -6.29
CA VAL A 31 -25.06 5.10 -5.14
C VAL A 31 -26.00 6.27 -4.80
N VAL A 32 -26.29 6.46 -3.51
CA VAL A 32 -27.09 7.57 -2.97
C VAL A 32 -26.46 8.11 -1.69
N TYR A 33 -26.79 9.34 -1.30
CA TYR A 33 -26.41 9.85 0.02
C TYR A 33 -27.08 9.04 1.13
N ASP A 34 -26.34 8.78 2.20
CA ASP A 34 -26.95 8.33 3.45
C ASP A 34 -27.88 9.44 3.98
N ASP A 35 -29.13 9.08 4.27
CA ASP A 35 -30.17 9.99 4.73
C ASP A 35 -30.18 10.16 6.26
N GLY A 36 -29.21 9.57 6.95
CA GLY A 36 -29.05 9.67 8.41
C GLY A 36 -30.16 8.96 9.18
N LYS A 37 -31.00 8.17 8.50
CA LYS A 37 -32.01 7.33 9.14
C LYS A 37 -31.37 5.98 9.40
N GLY A 38 -30.91 5.78 10.63
CA GLY A 38 -30.25 4.56 11.06
C GLY A 38 -31.01 3.30 10.67
N HIS A 39 -30.26 2.34 10.14
CA HIS A 39 -30.79 1.03 9.78
C HIS A 39 -30.59 0.06 10.93
N GLY A 40 -31.71 -0.43 11.43
CA GLY A 40 -31.73 -1.45 12.46
C GLY A 40 -31.27 -2.79 11.91
N HIS A 41 -30.22 -3.33 12.52
CA HIS A 41 -30.09 -4.76 12.75
C HIS A 41 -29.46 -4.94 14.14
N ASP A 42 -30.30 -4.85 15.17
CA ASP A 42 -30.39 -5.87 16.21
C ASP A 42 -31.63 -5.61 17.08
N GLY A 43 -32.41 -6.67 17.26
CA GLY A 43 -33.56 -6.64 18.15
C GLY A 43 -33.11 -6.44 19.58
N HIS A 44 -33.84 -5.55 20.27
CA HIS A 44 -33.66 -5.06 21.64
C HIS A 44 -32.65 -3.91 21.77
N ILE A 45 -33.16 -2.69 21.92
CA ILE A 45 -33.11 -1.91 23.17
C ILE A 45 -33.75 -0.54 22.95
N ASN A 46 -34.35 -0.04 24.04
CA ASN A 46 -35.02 1.23 24.22
C ASN A 46 -34.45 2.44 23.47
N ASP A 47 -35.40 3.24 23.02
CA ASP A 47 -35.39 4.62 22.55
C ASP A 47 -34.59 5.57 23.48
N THR A 48 -33.25 5.55 23.40
CA THR A 48 -32.32 6.60 23.90
C THR A 48 -30.96 6.61 23.18
N GLY A 49 -30.84 5.99 22.00
CA GLY A 49 -29.57 5.91 21.27
C GLY A 49 -29.26 7.21 20.52
N HIS A 50 -28.36 8.04 21.05
CA HIS A 50 -27.70 9.06 20.24
C HIS A 50 -27.04 8.36 19.05
N GLN A 51 -27.61 8.51 17.85
CA GLN A 51 -26.85 8.23 16.63
C GLN A 51 -25.62 9.14 16.67
N ASP A 52 -24.43 8.54 16.65
CA ASP A 52 -23.20 9.30 16.59
C ASP A 52 -23.29 10.27 15.41
N PRO A 53 -22.95 11.57 15.62
CA PRO A 53 -23.05 12.56 14.57
C PRO A 53 -22.34 12.08 13.29
N PRO A 54 -22.92 12.25 12.09
CA PRO A 54 -22.34 11.77 10.83
C PRO A 54 -20.88 12.18 10.59
N MET A 55 -20.40 13.23 11.27
CA MET A 55 -19.06 13.80 11.15
C MET A 55 -18.03 13.26 12.17
N MET A 56 -18.42 12.37 13.10
CA MET A 56 -17.52 11.86 14.14
C MET A 56 -16.26 11.16 13.58
N LEU A 57 -16.40 10.44 12.47
CA LEU A 57 -15.31 9.73 11.80
C LEU A 57 -14.47 10.62 10.87
N TYR A 58 -14.88 11.88 10.62
CA TYR A 58 -14.21 12.75 9.66
C TYR A 58 -12.71 12.95 9.96
N PRO A 59 -12.26 13.17 11.21
CA PRO A 59 -10.83 13.31 11.49
C PRO A 59 -10.02 12.05 11.16
N MET A 60 -10.53 10.87 11.53
CA MET A 60 -9.85 9.60 11.21
C MET A 60 -9.83 9.32 9.72
N PHE A 61 -10.91 9.68 9.01
CA PHE A 61 -10.92 9.70 7.55
C PHE A 61 -9.79 10.56 7.00
N GLN A 62 -9.63 11.81 7.46
CA GLN A 62 -8.58 12.70 6.96
C GLN A 62 -7.19 12.09 7.16
N ASP A 63 -6.93 11.49 8.32
CA ASP A 63 -5.65 10.84 8.63
C ASP A 63 -5.38 9.67 7.66
N VAL A 64 -6.35 8.78 7.47
CA VAL A 64 -6.25 7.64 6.53
C VAL A 64 -6.05 8.14 5.10
N HIS A 65 -6.82 9.16 4.68
CA HIS A 65 -6.72 9.73 3.35
C HIS A 65 -5.33 10.35 3.10
N VAL A 66 -4.74 11.01 4.10
CA VAL A 66 -3.37 11.51 4.00
C VAL A 66 -2.36 10.36 3.86
N MET A 67 -2.56 9.23 4.52
CA MET A 67 -1.73 8.04 4.32
C MET A 67 -1.79 7.53 2.88
N ILE A 68 -2.96 7.55 2.23
CA ILE A 68 -3.14 7.14 0.83
C ILE A 68 -2.38 8.06 -0.14
N PHE A 69 -2.56 9.37 -0.04
CA PHE A 69 -2.03 10.31 -1.03
C PHE A 69 -0.61 10.78 -0.74
N ILE A 70 -0.31 11.16 0.51
CA ILE A 70 1.01 11.65 0.91
C ILE A 70 1.88 10.47 1.38
N GLY A 71 1.34 9.62 2.24
CA GLY A 71 2.07 8.50 2.82
C GLY A 71 2.68 7.57 1.77
N PHE A 72 1.84 6.78 1.08
CA PHE A 72 2.29 5.89 0.00
C PHE A 72 2.92 6.67 -1.15
N GLY A 73 2.28 7.77 -1.59
CA GLY A 73 2.72 8.55 -2.73
C GLY A 73 4.16 9.04 -2.60
N PHE A 74 4.53 9.64 -1.47
CA PHE A 74 5.90 10.09 -1.24
C PHE A 74 6.84 8.96 -0.84
N LEU A 75 6.41 7.95 -0.08
CA LEU A 75 7.30 6.82 0.30
C LEU A 75 7.95 6.17 -0.94
N MET A 76 7.21 6.06 -2.04
CA MET A 76 7.68 5.48 -3.29
C MET A 76 8.62 6.39 -4.09
N THR A 77 8.76 7.68 -3.74
CA THR A 77 9.62 8.65 -4.45
C THR A 77 11.11 8.45 -4.21
N PHE A 78 11.53 7.43 -3.46
CA PHE A 78 12.95 7.13 -3.25
C PHE A 78 13.71 6.86 -4.56
N LEU A 79 13.03 6.35 -5.59
CA LEU A 79 13.60 6.11 -6.92
C LEU A 79 14.02 7.42 -7.60
N LYS A 80 15.33 7.58 -7.80
CA LYS A 80 15.97 8.84 -8.24
C LYS A 80 15.46 9.42 -9.57
N ARG A 81 14.90 8.60 -10.47
CA ARG A 81 14.36 9.03 -11.79
C ARG A 81 12.91 8.60 -12.01
N TYR A 82 12.19 8.26 -10.94
CA TYR A 82 10.80 7.80 -11.01
C TYR A 82 9.88 8.55 -10.04
N GLY A 83 10.26 9.75 -9.61
CA GLY A 83 9.52 10.54 -8.63
C GLY A 83 8.16 10.99 -9.13
N PHE A 84 8.04 11.42 -10.40
CA PHE A 84 6.77 11.88 -10.97
C PHE A 84 5.79 10.72 -11.09
N SER A 85 6.26 9.57 -11.59
CA SER A 85 5.44 8.38 -11.70
C SER A 85 5.06 7.82 -10.33
N SER A 86 5.95 7.89 -9.34
CA SER A 86 5.63 7.42 -7.98
C SER A 86 4.45 8.19 -7.39
N VAL A 87 4.54 9.52 -7.25
CA VAL A 87 3.47 10.31 -6.62
C VAL A 87 2.29 10.57 -7.57
N GLY A 88 2.55 10.81 -8.85
CA GLY A 88 1.54 11.15 -9.85
C GLY A 88 0.68 9.96 -10.26
N ILE A 89 1.27 8.77 -10.40
CA ILE A 89 0.48 7.55 -10.65
C ILE A 89 -0.17 7.06 -9.37
N ASN A 90 0.44 7.22 -8.19
CA ASN A 90 -0.25 6.97 -6.91
C ASN A 90 -1.55 7.78 -6.81
N LEU A 91 -1.51 9.08 -7.12
CA LEU A 91 -2.70 9.95 -7.17
C LEU A 91 -3.76 9.40 -8.13
N LEU A 92 -3.37 8.99 -9.34
CA LEU A 92 -4.28 8.40 -10.33
C LEU A 92 -4.95 7.12 -9.81
N LEU A 93 -4.14 6.17 -9.30
CA LEU A 93 -4.65 4.88 -8.82
C LEU A 93 -5.54 5.06 -7.60
N ALA A 94 -5.18 5.97 -6.69
CA ALA A 94 -5.99 6.27 -5.53
C ALA A 94 -7.31 6.93 -5.93
N ALA A 95 -7.30 7.95 -6.80
CA ALA A 95 -8.53 8.61 -7.26
C ALA A 95 -9.53 7.64 -7.91
N PHE A 96 -9.05 6.69 -8.72
CA PHE A 96 -9.89 5.64 -9.28
C PHE A 96 -10.29 4.58 -8.24
N GLY A 97 -9.32 4.13 -7.43
CA GLY A 97 -9.49 3.10 -6.41
C GLY A 97 -10.57 3.45 -5.39
N LEU A 98 -10.63 4.70 -4.94
CA LEU A 98 -11.66 5.17 -4.00
C LEU A 98 -13.07 5.00 -4.56
N GLN A 99 -13.28 5.38 -5.82
CA GLN A 99 -14.59 5.25 -6.47
C GLN A 99 -14.95 3.79 -6.69
N TRP A 100 -14.00 2.99 -7.17
CA TRP A 100 -14.23 1.58 -7.45
C TRP A 100 -14.42 0.75 -6.17
N GLY A 101 -13.69 1.08 -5.10
CA GLY A 101 -13.82 0.48 -3.76
C GLY A 101 -15.21 0.72 -3.17
N LEU A 102 -15.72 1.96 -3.24
CA LEU A 102 -17.09 2.28 -2.81
C LEU A 102 -18.15 1.42 -3.50
N LEU A 103 -17.96 1.12 -4.80
CA LEU A 103 -18.86 0.23 -5.54
C LEU A 103 -18.67 -1.23 -5.09
N MET A 104 -17.45 -1.76 -5.17
CA MET A 104 -17.20 -3.19 -4.96
C MET A 104 -17.39 -3.65 -3.52
N GLN A 105 -17.13 -2.81 -2.53
CA GLN A 105 -17.46 -3.11 -1.14
C GLN A 105 -18.95 -2.83 -0.86
N GLY A 106 -19.51 -1.80 -1.50
CA GLY A 106 -20.91 -1.40 -1.33
C GLY A 106 -21.92 -2.40 -1.89
N ILE A 107 -21.60 -3.18 -2.92
CA ILE A 107 -22.52 -4.19 -3.49
C ILE A 107 -22.89 -5.29 -2.48
N TRP A 108 -22.05 -5.56 -1.49
CA TRP A 108 -22.34 -6.53 -0.41
C TRP A 108 -23.27 -5.94 0.67
N HIS A 109 -23.44 -4.61 0.67
CA HIS A 109 -24.15 -3.83 1.68
C HIS A 109 -25.25 -2.96 1.06
N LEU A 110 -25.96 -3.51 0.07
CA LEU A 110 -27.07 -2.84 -0.60
C LEU A 110 -28.28 -2.74 0.34
N ASP A 111 -28.88 -1.56 0.36
CA ASP A 111 -30.14 -1.26 1.03
C ASP A 111 -31.15 -0.80 -0.02
N ASP A 112 -32.25 -1.53 -0.18
CA ASP A 112 -33.23 -1.35 -1.26
C ASP A 112 -32.58 -1.23 -2.66
N GLY A 113 -31.51 -2.01 -2.89
CA GLY A 113 -30.74 -2.00 -4.13
C GLY A 113 -29.84 -0.78 -4.31
N LYS A 114 -29.59 0.00 -3.25
CA LYS A 114 -28.74 1.19 -3.25
C LYS A 114 -27.59 1.09 -2.24
N ILE A 115 -26.47 1.71 -2.59
CA ILE A 115 -25.30 1.93 -1.74
C ILE A 115 -25.46 3.33 -1.12
N LYS A 116 -25.83 3.38 0.16
CA LYS A 116 -25.83 4.64 0.93
C LYS A 116 -24.41 5.04 1.31
N ILE A 117 -23.88 6.15 0.76
CA ILE A 117 -22.51 6.60 1.02
C ILE A 117 -22.42 7.36 2.35
N SER A 118 -21.44 7.00 3.17
CA SER A 118 -21.12 7.62 4.46
C SER A 118 -19.60 7.73 4.63
N ILE A 119 -19.13 8.49 5.63
CA ILE A 119 -17.68 8.62 5.92
C ILE A 119 -17.06 7.25 6.20
N PHE A 120 -17.79 6.36 6.90
CA PHE A 120 -17.34 5.00 7.14
C PHE A 120 -17.06 4.23 5.83
N LYS A 121 -17.95 4.33 4.83
CA LYS A 121 -17.72 3.69 3.53
C LYS A 121 -16.58 4.33 2.74
N ILE A 122 -16.36 5.64 2.91
CA ILE A 122 -15.20 6.33 2.32
C ILE A 122 -13.89 5.79 2.93
N ILE A 123 -13.82 5.65 4.26
CA ILE A 123 -12.65 5.04 4.95
C ILE A 123 -12.38 3.62 4.44
N ASN A 124 -13.42 2.80 4.29
CA ASN A 124 -13.27 1.45 3.75
C ASN A 124 -12.78 1.45 2.28
N ALA A 125 -13.17 2.45 1.49
CA ALA A 125 -12.65 2.62 0.14
C ALA A 125 -11.18 3.08 0.13
N ASP A 126 -10.74 3.89 1.09
CA ASP A 126 -9.32 4.18 1.30
C ASP A 126 -8.54 2.89 1.65
N PHE A 127 -9.12 2.00 2.48
CA PHE A 127 -8.53 0.71 2.83
C PHE A 127 -8.37 -0.25 1.65
N SER A 128 -9.39 -0.43 0.82
CA SER A 128 -9.25 -1.24 -0.41
C SER A 128 -8.26 -0.60 -1.37
N THR A 129 -8.23 0.73 -1.48
CA THR A 129 -7.22 1.47 -2.26
C THR A 129 -5.81 1.23 -1.73
N ALA A 130 -5.62 1.19 -0.40
CA ALA A 130 -4.32 0.92 0.21
C ALA A 130 -3.73 -0.42 -0.27
N THR A 131 -4.56 -1.46 -0.47
CA THR A 131 -4.08 -2.75 -1.00
C THR A 131 -3.42 -2.62 -2.35
N VAL A 132 -4.03 -1.84 -3.25
CA VAL A 132 -3.51 -1.55 -4.58
C VAL A 132 -2.20 -0.79 -4.51
N LEU A 133 -2.07 0.16 -3.58
CA LEU A 133 -0.84 0.94 -3.41
C LEU A 133 0.31 0.07 -2.85
N ILE A 134 -0.01 -0.91 -2.00
CA ILE A 134 0.94 -1.95 -1.58
C ILE A 134 1.36 -2.79 -2.80
N SER A 135 0.41 -3.27 -3.59
CA SER A 135 0.72 -4.03 -4.81
C SER A 135 1.53 -3.22 -5.83
N PHE A 136 1.24 -1.92 -5.95
CA PHE A 136 1.96 -1.00 -6.81
C PHE A 136 3.45 -0.93 -6.41
N GLY A 137 3.76 -0.89 -5.12
CA GLY A 137 5.15 -0.93 -4.65
C GLY A 137 5.95 -2.16 -5.12
N ALA A 138 5.30 -3.32 -5.31
CA ALA A 138 5.97 -4.51 -5.86
C ALA A 138 6.35 -4.34 -7.34
N VAL A 139 5.54 -3.63 -8.11
CA VAL A 139 5.67 -3.48 -9.58
C VAL A 139 6.11 -2.08 -10.04
N LEU A 140 6.43 -1.20 -9.09
CA LEU A 140 6.87 0.19 -9.30
C LEU A 140 8.04 0.24 -10.29
N GLY A 141 8.03 1.23 -11.19
CA GLY A 141 9.07 1.43 -12.20
C GLY A 141 9.05 0.47 -13.39
N LYS A 142 8.21 -0.58 -13.37
CA LYS A 142 8.23 -1.65 -14.38
C LYS A 142 6.94 -1.76 -15.19
N THR A 143 5.92 -0.99 -14.83
CA THR A 143 4.56 -1.09 -15.39
C THR A 143 4.08 0.26 -15.93
N SER A 144 3.17 0.22 -16.90
CA SER A 144 2.54 1.42 -17.44
C SER A 144 1.34 1.88 -16.61
N PRO A 145 0.92 3.16 -16.72
CA PRO A 145 -0.31 3.64 -16.08
C PRO A 145 -1.56 2.81 -16.46
N VAL A 146 -1.63 2.30 -17.70
CA VAL A 146 -2.73 1.45 -18.16
C VAL A 146 -2.72 0.09 -17.45
N GLN A 147 -1.55 -0.55 -17.31
CA GLN A 147 -1.44 -1.80 -16.57
C GLN A 147 -1.86 -1.62 -15.12
N LEU A 148 -1.52 -0.48 -14.51
CA LEU A 148 -1.85 -0.19 -13.12
C LEU A 148 -3.36 0.06 -12.93
N LEU A 149 -4.04 0.76 -13.85
CA LEU A 149 -5.51 0.85 -13.81
C LEU A 149 -6.20 -0.52 -13.95
N ILE A 150 -5.66 -1.41 -14.78
CA ILE A 150 -6.14 -2.80 -14.90
C ILE A 150 -5.89 -3.58 -13.62
N MET A 151 -4.75 -3.38 -12.97
CA MET A 151 -4.45 -3.98 -11.68
C MET A 151 -5.45 -3.50 -10.62
N THR A 152 -5.68 -2.18 -10.53
CA THR A 152 -6.63 -1.57 -9.57
C THR A 152 -8.04 -2.15 -9.68
N ILE A 153 -8.60 -2.23 -10.89
CA ILE A 153 -9.97 -2.74 -11.06
C ILE A 153 -10.08 -4.22 -10.66
N LEU A 154 -9.09 -5.05 -11.03
CA LEU A 154 -9.11 -6.48 -10.73
C LEU A 154 -8.82 -6.74 -9.24
N GLU A 155 -7.84 -6.06 -8.68
CA GLU A 155 -7.40 -6.25 -7.31
C GLU A 155 -8.47 -5.86 -6.31
N ILE A 156 -9.12 -4.69 -6.47
CA ILE A 156 -10.21 -4.25 -5.57
C ILE A 156 -11.43 -5.16 -5.69
N THR A 157 -11.75 -5.63 -6.90
CA THR A 157 -12.88 -6.57 -7.08
C THR A 157 -12.63 -7.86 -6.30
N ILE A 158 -11.43 -8.44 -6.44
CA ILE A 158 -11.06 -9.69 -5.75
C ILE A 158 -10.91 -9.45 -4.23
N PHE A 159 -10.37 -8.29 -3.85
CA PHE A 159 -10.27 -7.85 -2.46
C PHE A 159 -11.64 -7.83 -1.80
N SER A 160 -12.65 -7.24 -2.44
CA SER A 160 -14.00 -7.14 -1.87
C SER A 160 -14.63 -8.51 -1.59
N ILE A 161 -14.35 -9.51 -2.45
CA ILE A 161 -14.80 -10.89 -2.25
C ILE A 161 -14.09 -11.50 -1.03
N ASN A 162 -12.78 -11.30 -0.91
CA ASN A 162 -12.01 -11.79 0.23
C ASN A 162 -12.41 -11.11 1.54
N GLU A 163 -12.61 -9.79 1.52
CA GLU A 163 -13.07 -9.00 2.65
C GLU A 163 -14.44 -9.50 3.14
N HIS A 164 -15.43 -9.62 2.25
CA HIS A 164 -16.74 -10.15 2.60
C HIS A 164 -16.64 -11.57 3.19
N LEU A 165 -15.84 -12.45 2.58
CA LEU A 165 -15.64 -13.81 3.10
C LEU A 165 -14.97 -13.81 4.48
N ALA A 166 -13.91 -13.03 4.68
CA ALA A 166 -13.12 -13.05 5.90
C ALA A 166 -13.81 -12.31 7.07
N ALA A 167 -14.31 -11.10 6.81
CA ALA A 167 -14.90 -10.25 7.84
C ALA A 167 -16.34 -10.66 8.18
N GLU A 168 -17.21 -10.89 7.17
CA GLU A 168 -18.63 -11.13 7.41
C GLU A 168 -18.96 -12.63 7.53
N ILE A 169 -18.47 -13.46 6.61
CA ILE A 169 -18.83 -14.90 6.60
C ILE A 169 -18.05 -15.68 7.67
N MET A 170 -16.74 -15.46 7.80
CA MET A 170 -15.92 -16.12 8.81
C MET A 170 -15.98 -15.41 10.18
N GLY A 171 -16.38 -14.14 10.23
CA GLY A 171 -16.41 -13.35 11.47
C GLY A 171 -15.01 -13.14 12.07
N ALA A 172 -14.00 -13.00 11.22
CA ALA A 172 -12.62 -12.80 11.64
C ALA A 172 -12.41 -11.34 12.10
N TYR A 173 -11.64 -11.13 13.16
CA TYR A 173 -11.31 -9.79 13.65
C TYR A 173 -10.00 -9.34 13.04
N ASP A 174 -10.02 -8.27 12.26
CA ASP A 174 -8.82 -7.72 11.61
C ASP A 174 -8.89 -6.19 11.54
N VAL A 175 -9.01 -5.53 12.69
CA VAL A 175 -9.37 -4.09 12.78
C VAL A 175 -8.41 -3.15 12.05
N GLY A 176 -7.10 -3.43 12.10
CA GLY A 176 -6.06 -2.72 11.33
C GLY A 176 -5.61 -3.48 10.08
N ALA A 177 -6.37 -4.51 9.68
CA ALA A 177 -6.25 -5.21 8.42
C ALA A 177 -4.86 -5.78 8.08
N SER A 178 -4.16 -6.39 9.05
CA SER A 178 -2.87 -7.05 8.76
C SER A 178 -3.04 -8.20 7.75
N MET A 179 -4.18 -8.90 7.79
CA MET A 179 -4.48 -10.03 6.89
C MET A 179 -5.13 -9.55 5.59
N ILE A 180 -6.24 -8.81 5.72
CA ILE A 180 -7.13 -8.46 4.60
C ILE A 180 -6.53 -7.36 3.72
N ILE A 181 -5.75 -6.42 4.26
CA ILE A 181 -5.07 -5.37 3.48
C ILE A 181 -3.61 -5.72 3.23
N HIS A 182 -2.82 -5.84 4.31
CA HIS A 182 -1.37 -5.83 4.17
C HIS A 182 -0.81 -7.13 3.60
N ALA A 183 -1.16 -8.28 4.20
CA ALA A 183 -0.76 -9.57 3.64
C ALA A 183 -1.37 -9.75 2.25
N TYR A 184 -2.67 -9.51 2.08
CA TYR A 184 -3.33 -9.60 0.77
C TYR A 184 -2.62 -8.78 -0.31
N GLY A 185 -2.47 -7.46 -0.13
CA GLY A 185 -1.87 -6.57 -1.13
C GLY A 185 -0.41 -6.94 -1.40
N ALA A 186 0.38 -7.28 -0.37
CA ALA A 186 1.76 -7.68 -0.57
C ALA A 186 1.86 -8.94 -1.45
N TYR A 187 1.11 -10.00 -1.12
CA TYR A 187 1.20 -11.25 -1.88
C TYR A 187 0.52 -11.18 -3.24
N PHE A 188 -0.47 -10.30 -3.42
CA PHE A 188 -1.05 -9.98 -4.73
C PHE A 188 0.00 -9.32 -5.62
N GLY A 189 0.61 -8.23 -5.15
CA GLY A 189 1.68 -7.53 -5.85
C GLY A 189 2.89 -8.41 -6.18
N LEU A 190 3.32 -9.26 -5.24
CA LEU A 190 4.42 -10.21 -5.47
C LEU A 190 4.06 -11.27 -6.53
N ALA A 191 2.82 -11.76 -6.55
CA ALA A 191 2.36 -12.68 -7.59
C ALA A 191 2.34 -12.00 -8.98
N VAL A 192 1.87 -10.74 -9.05
CA VAL A 192 1.94 -9.94 -10.27
C VAL A 192 3.40 -9.75 -10.70
N ALA A 193 4.27 -9.28 -9.80
CA ALA A 193 5.70 -9.05 -10.05
C ALA A 193 6.40 -10.32 -10.54
N ARG A 194 6.04 -11.49 -9.99
CA ARG A 194 6.58 -12.78 -10.42
C ARG A 194 6.16 -13.16 -11.83
N VAL A 195 4.91 -12.94 -12.20
CA VAL A 195 4.42 -13.23 -13.56
C VAL A 195 5.05 -12.28 -14.58
N LEU A 196 5.23 -11.01 -14.17
CA LEU A 196 5.86 -9.94 -14.94
C LEU A 196 7.40 -9.93 -14.84
N TYR A 197 8.03 -10.98 -14.32
CA TYR A 197 9.48 -11.07 -14.20
C TYR A 197 10.22 -10.61 -15.46
N ARG A 198 11.20 -9.71 -15.28
CA ARG A 198 11.99 -9.09 -16.35
C ARG A 198 13.43 -9.58 -16.33
N PRO A 199 13.84 -10.44 -17.29
CA PRO A 199 15.19 -11.00 -17.30
C PRO A 199 16.30 -9.94 -17.42
N GLY A 200 16.04 -8.82 -18.12
CA GLY A 200 17.01 -7.73 -18.27
C GLY A 200 17.33 -7.01 -16.96
N LEU A 201 16.47 -7.12 -15.96
CA LEU A 201 16.66 -6.52 -14.63
C LEU A 201 17.31 -7.49 -13.62
N ARG A 202 17.71 -8.70 -14.04
CA ARG A 202 18.26 -9.72 -13.13
C ARG A 202 19.50 -9.24 -12.36
N ASN A 203 20.32 -8.40 -12.99
CA ASN A 203 21.57 -7.89 -12.42
C ASN A 203 21.40 -6.46 -11.85
N GLY A 204 20.16 -6.06 -11.56
CA GLY A 204 19.83 -4.68 -11.18
C GLY A 204 19.66 -3.76 -12.39
N HIS A 205 19.32 -2.51 -12.11
CA HIS A 205 19.15 -1.45 -13.10
C HIS A 205 19.73 -0.16 -12.55
N GLU A 206 20.36 0.66 -13.40
CA GLU A 206 21.04 1.88 -12.96
C GLU A 206 20.11 2.87 -12.27
N ASN A 207 18.85 2.96 -12.74
CA ASN A 207 17.82 3.82 -12.16
C ASN A 207 17.09 3.19 -10.94
N ASP A 208 17.34 1.91 -10.61
CA ASP A 208 16.75 1.23 -9.45
C ASP A 208 17.58 1.53 -8.19
N GLY A 209 17.43 2.75 -7.69
CA GLY A 209 18.15 3.25 -6.51
C GLY A 209 17.77 4.70 -6.18
N SER A 210 18.32 5.21 -5.09
CA SER A 210 18.04 6.55 -4.58
C SER A 210 19.20 7.53 -4.75
N VAL A 211 18.89 8.80 -4.50
CA VAL A 211 19.84 9.91 -4.29
C VAL A 211 19.40 10.67 -3.04
N TYR A 212 20.29 11.50 -2.48
CA TYR A 212 20.05 12.13 -1.18
C TYR A 212 18.69 12.83 -1.03
N HIS A 213 18.29 13.63 -2.04
CA HIS A 213 17.02 14.35 -1.99
C HIS A 213 15.81 13.44 -2.20
N SER A 214 15.92 12.39 -3.02
CA SER A 214 14.81 11.44 -3.22
C SER A 214 14.53 10.66 -1.93
N ASP A 215 15.56 10.33 -1.15
CA ASP A 215 15.41 9.72 0.16
C ASP A 215 14.78 10.67 1.21
N LEU A 216 15.07 11.97 1.14
CA LEU A 216 14.39 12.96 1.98
C LEU A 216 12.91 13.10 1.61
N PHE A 217 12.56 13.07 0.33
CA PHE A 217 11.16 13.04 -0.10
C PHE A 217 10.45 11.77 0.34
N ALA A 218 11.09 10.60 0.23
CA ALA A 218 10.54 9.34 0.72
C ALA A 218 10.24 9.36 2.23
N MET A 219 11.10 10.01 3.02
CA MET A 219 10.86 10.19 4.45
C MET A 219 9.62 11.01 4.77
N ILE A 220 9.15 11.90 3.89
CA ILE A 220 7.86 12.58 4.07
C ILE A 220 6.75 11.52 4.13
N GLY A 221 6.74 10.60 3.17
CA GLY A 221 5.80 9.48 3.15
C GLY A 221 5.88 8.63 4.42
N THR A 222 7.08 8.23 4.82
CA THR A 222 7.31 7.46 6.06
C THR A 222 6.74 8.16 7.28
N VAL A 223 7.02 9.44 7.48
CA VAL A 223 6.60 10.17 8.68
C VAL A 223 5.09 10.34 8.73
N PHE A 224 4.43 10.64 7.61
CA PHE A 224 2.96 10.74 7.56
C PHE A 224 2.29 9.37 7.80
N LEU A 225 2.82 8.30 7.21
CA LEU A 225 2.34 6.95 7.50
C LEU A 225 2.48 6.61 8.99
N TRP A 226 3.67 6.85 9.57
CA TRP A 226 3.95 6.54 10.96
C TRP A 226 3.04 7.30 11.93
N MET A 227 2.83 8.60 11.71
CA MET A 227 2.02 9.44 12.62
C MET A 227 0.53 9.11 12.57
N PHE A 228 0.00 8.74 11.40
CA PHE A 228 -1.44 8.52 11.19
C PHE A 228 -1.86 7.05 11.26
N TRP A 229 -0.92 6.11 11.36
CA TRP A 229 -1.22 4.70 11.55
C TRP A 229 -2.14 4.38 12.75
N PRO A 230 -2.03 5.06 13.92
CA PRO A 230 -2.97 4.84 15.01
C PRO A 230 -4.43 5.13 14.60
N SER A 231 -4.68 6.12 13.75
CA SER A 231 -6.00 6.37 13.16
C SER A 231 -6.38 5.27 12.18
N PHE A 232 -5.47 4.83 11.31
CA PHE A 232 -5.69 3.70 10.39
C PHE A 232 -6.16 2.43 11.11
N ASN A 233 -5.46 2.01 12.17
CA ASN A 233 -5.78 0.80 12.91
C ASN A 233 -7.01 0.92 13.83
N SER A 234 -7.58 2.12 13.99
CA SER A 234 -8.68 2.39 14.93
C SER A 234 -9.93 2.98 14.26
N ALA A 235 -9.87 3.36 12.98
CA ALA A 235 -10.95 4.03 12.27
C ALA A 235 -12.25 3.22 12.21
N ILE A 236 -12.14 1.89 12.17
CA ILE A 236 -13.28 0.96 12.13
C ILE A 236 -13.43 0.14 13.43
N ALA A 237 -12.68 0.48 14.47
CA ALA A 237 -12.83 -0.13 15.79
C ALA A 237 -14.10 0.36 16.48
N ASP A 238 -14.69 -0.46 17.35
CA ASP A 238 -15.84 -0.05 18.16
C ASP A 238 -15.52 1.23 18.96
N PRO A 239 -16.34 2.29 18.88
CA PRO A 239 -16.08 3.55 19.57
C PRO A 239 -15.87 3.39 21.08
N GLY A 240 -15.04 4.26 21.66
CA GLY A 240 -14.73 4.26 23.10
C GLY A 240 -13.46 3.47 23.43
N PHE A 241 -13.55 2.52 24.38
CA PHE A 241 -12.36 1.87 24.94
C PHE A 241 -11.63 0.97 23.93
N THR A 242 -12.37 0.30 23.05
CA THR A 242 -11.82 -0.59 22.00
C THR A 242 -11.02 0.22 20.99
N GLN A 243 -11.58 1.32 20.48
CA GLN A 243 -10.89 2.28 19.62
C GLN A 243 -9.65 2.90 20.29
N LEU A 244 -9.75 3.33 21.55
CA LEU A 244 -8.61 3.84 22.32
C LEU A 244 -7.50 2.79 22.45
N THR A 245 -7.87 1.52 22.68
CA THR A 245 -6.93 0.39 22.76
C THR A 245 -6.18 0.22 21.44
N ALA A 246 -6.88 0.28 20.30
CA ALA A 246 -6.28 0.23 18.98
C ALA A 246 -5.27 1.36 18.73
N VAL A 247 -5.60 2.60 19.13
CA VAL A 247 -4.69 3.75 19.05
C VAL A 247 -3.42 3.50 19.87
N ILE A 248 -3.57 3.13 21.15
CA ILE A 248 -2.44 2.97 22.09
C ILE A 248 -1.54 1.81 21.67
N ASN A 249 -2.11 0.65 21.34
CA ASN A 249 -1.33 -0.51 20.90
C ASN A 249 -0.57 -0.20 19.62
N THR A 250 -1.18 0.49 18.67
CA THR A 250 -0.52 0.89 17.42
C THR A 250 0.64 1.84 17.67
N TYR A 251 0.42 2.87 18.48
CA TYR A 251 1.45 3.83 18.87
C TYR A 251 2.67 3.15 19.51
N LEU A 252 2.45 2.26 20.48
CA LEU A 252 3.53 1.58 21.20
C LEU A 252 4.27 0.56 20.33
N SER A 253 3.54 -0.16 19.46
CA SER A 253 4.14 -1.08 18.49
C SER A 253 5.06 -0.33 17.52
N LEU A 254 4.59 0.78 16.94
CA LEU A 254 5.38 1.62 16.05
C LEU A 254 6.63 2.19 16.73
N ALA A 255 6.51 2.68 17.97
CA ALA A 255 7.65 3.19 18.72
C ALA A 255 8.72 2.11 18.94
N ALA A 256 8.32 0.90 19.37
CA ALA A 256 9.24 -0.22 19.55
C ALA A 256 9.88 -0.67 18.22
N CYS A 257 9.08 -0.68 17.14
CA CYS A 257 9.52 -1.02 15.80
C CYS A 257 10.64 -0.11 15.32
N VAL A 258 10.52 1.21 15.50
CA VAL A 258 11.55 2.19 15.12
C VAL A 258 12.89 1.85 15.78
N LEU A 259 12.93 1.67 17.09
CA LEU A 259 14.19 1.37 17.78
C LEU A 259 14.83 0.06 17.28
N SER A 260 14.00 -0.97 17.08
CA SER A 260 14.49 -2.25 16.57
C SER A 260 15.01 -2.15 15.12
N ALA A 261 14.33 -1.41 14.24
CA ALA A 261 14.72 -1.22 12.85
C ALA A 261 16.06 -0.47 12.75
N TYR A 262 16.25 0.61 13.52
CA TYR A 262 17.52 1.34 13.59
C TYR A 262 18.66 0.48 14.15
N ALA A 263 18.41 -0.26 15.23
CA ALA A 263 19.41 -1.12 15.85
C ALA A 263 19.87 -2.23 14.89
N ILE A 264 18.92 -2.92 14.24
CA ILE A 264 19.24 -3.97 13.28
C ILE A 264 19.87 -3.40 12.02
N SER A 265 19.45 -2.22 11.54
CA SER A 265 20.10 -1.57 10.38
C SER A 265 21.57 -1.31 10.68
N SER A 266 21.88 -0.71 11.84
CA SER A 266 23.27 -0.47 12.26
C SER A 266 24.06 -1.77 12.40
N LEU A 267 23.43 -2.84 12.92
CA LEU A 267 24.07 -4.13 13.11
C LEU A 267 24.45 -4.82 11.78
N VAL A 268 23.60 -4.73 10.76
CA VAL A 268 23.79 -5.45 9.49
C VAL A 268 24.50 -4.63 8.42
N GLU A 269 24.61 -3.31 8.61
CA GLU A 269 25.34 -2.43 7.70
C GLU A 269 26.79 -2.22 8.09
N HIS A 270 27.61 -1.93 7.07
CA HIS A 270 29.04 -1.74 7.26
C HIS A 270 29.34 -0.53 8.17
N LYS A 271 30.26 -0.74 9.12
CA LYS A 271 30.73 0.28 10.07
C LYS A 271 29.65 0.84 11.00
N GLY A 272 28.55 0.12 11.23
CA GLY A 272 27.48 0.58 12.12
C GLY A 272 26.62 1.71 11.52
N LYS A 273 26.70 1.94 10.20
CA LYS A 273 25.92 2.97 9.51
C LYS A 273 24.45 2.58 9.39
N LEU A 274 23.60 3.55 9.05
CA LEU A 274 22.18 3.31 8.79
C LEU A 274 21.91 3.32 7.28
N ASP A 275 20.95 2.51 6.85
CA ASP A 275 20.45 2.48 5.46
C ASP A 275 19.06 3.14 5.42
N MET A 276 18.87 4.09 4.50
CA MET A 276 17.61 4.82 4.39
C MET A 276 16.44 3.95 3.96
N VAL A 277 16.66 2.86 3.20
CA VAL A 277 15.60 1.92 2.84
C VAL A 277 15.04 1.23 4.08
N HIS A 278 15.92 0.84 5.02
CA HIS A 278 15.49 0.29 6.31
C HIS A 278 14.70 1.32 7.11
N ILE A 279 15.19 2.56 7.18
CA ILE A 279 14.55 3.60 7.99
C ILE A 279 13.19 4.04 7.42
N GLN A 280 13.08 4.19 6.11
CA GLN A 280 11.86 4.61 5.43
C GLN A 280 10.75 3.56 5.54
N ASN A 281 11.10 2.27 5.53
CA ASN A 281 10.14 1.19 5.42
C ASN A 281 10.02 0.36 6.70
N ALA A 282 11.11 -0.22 7.22
CA ALA A 282 11.04 -1.16 8.32
C ALA A 282 10.55 -0.55 9.64
N THR A 283 10.65 0.76 9.80
CA THR A 283 10.10 1.50 10.95
C THR A 283 8.57 1.48 11.01
N LEU A 284 7.91 1.19 9.89
CA LEU A 284 6.46 1.14 9.73
C LEU A 284 5.89 -0.27 9.99
N ALA A 285 6.73 -1.30 10.02
CA ALA A 285 6.31 -2.71 10.13
C ALA A 285 5.52 -3.00 11.42
N GLY A 286 5.76 -2.25 12.50
CA GLY A 286 5.01 -2.37 13.74
C GLY A 286 3.53 -1.98 13.62
N GLY A 287 3.22 -1.00 12.77
CA GLY A 287 1.84 -0.59 12.48
C GLY A 287 1.08 -1.69 11.73
N VAL A 288 1.74 -2.30 10.74
CA VAL A 288 1.23 -3.48 10.02
C VAL A 288 1.04 -4.67 10.98
N ALA A 289 2.06 -5.02 11.75
CA ALA A 289 2.08 -6.26 12.52
C ALA A 289 1.13 -6.27 13.72
N VAL A 290 0.71 -5.12 14.24
CA VAL A 290 -0.26 -5.07 15.34
C VAL A 290 -1.70 -5.00 14.86
N GLY A 291 -1.94 -4.70 13.57
CA GLY A 291 -3.25 -4.36 13.01
C GLY A 291 -4.37 -5.31 13.39
N THR A 292 -4.21 -6.63 13.19
CA THR A 292 -5.25 -7.63 13.50
C THR A 292 -5.68 -7.62 14.95
N CYS A 293 -4.75 -7.40 15.88
CA CYS A 293 -5.00 -7.43 17.32
C CYS A 293 -4.93 -6.05 17.99
N ALA A 294 -4.98 -4.96 17.21
CA ALA A 294 -4.78 -3.62 17.74
C ALA A 294 -5.86 -3.29 18.78
N ASP A 295 -7.11 -3.68 18.54
CA ASP A 295 -8.26 -3.48 19.43
C ASP A 295 -8.43 -4.56 20.51
N MET A 296 -7.51 -5.52 20.60
CA MET A 296 -7.58 -6.62 21.57
C MET A 296 -6.79 -6.29 22.84
N ASN A 297 -7.18 -6.88 23.97
CA ASN A 297 -6.51 -6.66 25.26
C ASN A 297 -5.19 -7.44 25.40
N ILE A 298 -4.24 -7.18 24.51
CA ILE A 298 -2.89 -7.78 24.49
C ILE A 298 -1.94 -7.13 25.50
N GLY A 299 -2.36 -6.01 26.11
CA GLY A 299 -1.55 -5.20 27.00
C GLY A 299 -0.46 -4.39 26.27
N PRO A 300 -0.05 -3.23 26.82
CA PRO A 300 0.99 -2.38 26.22
C PRO A 300 2.29 -3.13 25.87
N PHE A 301 2.73 -4.04 26.74
CA PHE A 301 3.95 -4.82 26.50
C PHE A 301 3.82 -5.76 25.29
N GLY A 302 2.62 -6.32 25.06
CA GLY A 302 2.36 -7.21 23.93
C GLY A 302 2.49 -6.46 22.61
N ALA A 303 1.93 -5.24 22.54
CA ALA A 303 2.07 -4.37 21.39
C ALA A 303 3.54 -3.99 21.12
N MET A 304 4.30 -3.63 22.16
CA MET A 304 5.73 -3.34 22.02
C MET A 304 6.54 -4.56 21.53
N LEU A 305 6.21 -5.76 22.02
CA LEU A 305 6.89 -6.99 21.59
C LEU A 305 6.62 -7.29 20.11
N ILE A 306 5.38 -7.14 19.66
CA ILE A 306 5.01 -7.28 18.24
C ILE A 306 5.80 -6.29 17.39
N GLY A 307 5.83 -5.02 17.79
CA GLY A 307 6.58 -3.96 17.10
C GLY A 307 8.09 -4.25 17.01
N LEU A 308 8.70 -4.67 18.12
CA LEU A 308 10.12 -5.04 18.17
C LEU A 308 10.43 -6.20 17.22
N VAL A 309 9.61 -7.24 17.21
CA VAL A 309 9.81 -8.38 16.31
C VAL A 309 9.62 -7.95 14.85
N ALA A 310 8.59 -7.14 14.57
CA ALA A 310 8.30 -6.63 13.24
C ALA A 310 9.47 -5.84 12.63
N GLY A 311 10.07 -4.92 13.40
CA GLY A 311 11.21 -4.15 12.91
C GLY A 311 12.46 -5.01 12.69
N ILE A 312 12.69 -6.04 13.51
CA ILE A 312 13.78 -7.01 13.27
C ILE A 312 13.55 -7.78 11.96
N ILE A 313 12.39 -8.40 11.79
CA ILE A 313 12.13 -9.24 10.61
C ILE A 313 12.08 -8.41 9.33
N SER A 314 11.53 -7.19 9.39
CA SER A 314 11.45 -6.32 8.22
C SER A 314 12.84 -5.89 7.78
N THR A 315 13.70 -5.42 8.69
CA THR A 315 15.07 -4.98 8.34
C THR A 315 15.92 -6.15 7.82
N LEU A 316 15.83 -7.33 8.45
CA LEU A 316 16.51 -8.53 7.94
C LEU A 316 15.95 -8.96 6.57
N GLY A 317 14.65 -8.77 6.36
CA GLY A 317 13.98 -9.01 5.08
C GLY A 317 14.59 -8.16 3.96
N PHE A 318 14.69 -6.84 4.18
CA PHE A 318 15.32 -5.94 3.21
C PHE A 318 16.78 -6.34 2.92
N LYS A 319 17.57 -6.58 3.97
CA LYS A 319 19.00 -6.87 3.81
C LYS A 319 19.28 -8.21 3.11
N TYR A 320 18.54 -9.25 3.48
CA TYR A 320 18.88 -10.63 3.11
C TYR A 320 17.82 -11.34 2.28
N LEU A 321 16.53 -11.11 2.53
CA LEU A 321 15.46 -11.85 1.86
C LEU A 321 15.14 -11.27 0.47
N THR A 322 15.01 -9.95 0.33
CA THR A 322 14.76 -9.31 -0.98
C THR A 322 15.74 -9.77 -2.06
N PRO A 323 17.07 -9.76 -1.82
CA PRO A 323 18.04 -10.25 -2.81
C PRO A 323 17.83 -11.72 -3.19
N VAL A 324 17.49 -12.58 -2.21
CA VAL A 324 17.21 -14.01 -2.44
C VAL A 324 15.93 -14.20 -3.27
N LEU A 325 14.86 -13.46 -2.97
CA LEU A 325 13.61 -13.52 -3.74
C LEU A 325 13.84 -13.13 -5.21
N ALA A 326 14.62 -12.06 -5.45
CA ALA A 326 14.94 -11.61 -6.80
C ALA A 326 15.82 -12.60 -7.57
N SER A 327 16.88 -13.11 -6.94
CA SER A 327 17.89 -13.96 -7.61
C SER A 327 17.46 -15.42 -7.77
N ASN A 328 16.77 -15.99 -6.78
CA ASN A 328 16.43 -17.43 -6.76
C ASN A 328 14.98 -17.71 -7.19
N LEU A 329 14.04 -16.81 -6.84
CA LEU A 329 12.62 -17.02 -7.12
C LEU A 329 12.09 -16.17 -8.29
N GLY A 330 12.88 -15.22 -8.79
CA GLY A 330 12.49 -14.32 -9.87
C GLY A 330 11.39 -13.34 -9.45
N ILE A 331 11.36 -12.93 -8.18
CA ILE A 331 10.41 -11.97 -7.64
C ILE A 331 11.14 -10.64 -7.44
N GLN A 332 10.95 -9.72 -8.38
CA GLN A 332 11.56 -8.38 -8.36
C GLN A 332 10.62 -7.43 -7.62
N ASP A 333 10.80 -7.29 -6.30
CA ASP A 333 9.98 -6.45 -5.42
C ASP A 333 10.66 -5.08 -5.20
N THR A 334 10.16 -4.02 -5.84
CA THR A 334 10.86 -2.73 -5.92
C THR A 334 10.87 -1.98 -4.59
N CYS A 335 9.73 -1.87 -3.91
CA CYS A 335 9.67 -1.23 -2.59
C CYS A 335 9.98 -2.19 -1.43
N GLY A 336 10.24 -3.48 -1.71
CA GLY A 336 10.35 -4.49 -0.67
C GLY A 336 9.06 -4.64 0.13
N VAL A 337 7.90 -4.60 -0.55
CA VAL A 337 6.58 -4.68 0.10
C VAL A 337 6.39 -6.00 0.83
N HIS A 338 7.12 -7.05 0.44
CA HIS A 338 7.19 -8.29 1.21
C HIS A 338 7.69 -8.05 2.65
N ASN A 339 8.68 -7.17 2.82
CA ASN A 339 9.34 -6.97 4.11
C ASN A 339 8.55 -6.06 5.04
N LEU A 340 7.83 -5.08 4.49
CA LEU A 340 6.99 -4.16 5.26
C LEU A 340 5.56 -4.67 5.44
N HIS A 341 4.91 -5.14 4.37
CA HIS A 341 3.50 -5.52 4.41
C HIS A 341 3.30 -7.03 4.48
N GLY A 342 4.06 -7.82 3.71
CA GLY A 342 3.88 -9.27 3.60
C GLY A 342 4.20 -10.05 4.88
N MET A 343 5.48 -10.05 5.30
CA MET A 343 5.91 -10.76 6.51
C MET A 343 5.30 -10.15 7.78
N PRO A 344 5.27 -8.81 7.97
CA PRO A 344 4.61 -8.22 9.13
C PRO A 344 3.09 -8.44 9.12
N GLY A 345 2.45 -8.50 7.95
CA GLY A 345 1.02 -8.84 7.83
C GLY A 345 0.72 -10.26 8.29
N ILE A 346 1.56 -11.23 7.91
CA ILE A 346 1.47 -12.61 8.43
C ILE A 346 1.73 -12.63 9.95
N LEU A 347 2.74 -11.91 10.44
CA LEU A 347 3.01 -11.80 11.87
C LEU A 347 1.79 -11.25 12.62
N GLY A 348 1.10 -10.25 12.07
CA GLY A 348 -0.13 -9.70 12.65
C GLY A 348 -1.29 -10.68 12.66
N GLY A 349 -1.51 -11.41 11.56
CA GLY A 349 -2.51 -12.49 11.53
C GLY A 349 -2.22 -13.57 12.59
N LEU A 350 -0.96 -13.98 12.73
CA LEU A 350 -0.54 -14.94 13.75
C LEU A 350 -0.71 -14.38 15.18
N ALA A 351 -0.36 -13.11 15.41
CA ALA A 351 -0.59 -12.44 16.68
C ALA A 351 -2.08 -12.36 17.02
N GLY A 352 -2.94 -12.07 16.03
CA GLY A 352 -4.40 -12.10 16.16
C GLY A 352 -4.96 -13.48 16.50
N ILE A 353 -4.48 -14.53 15.84
CA ILE A 353 -4.85 -15.93 16.15
C ILE A 353 -4.51 -16.26 17.61
N VAL A 354 -3.29 -15.90 18.05
CA VAL A 354 -2.84 -16.14 19.43
C VAL A 354 -3.65 -15.32 20.43
N ALA A 355 -3.88 -14.02 20.15
CA ALA A 355 -4.66 -13.15 21.02
C ALA A 355 -6.09 -13.67 21.23
N VAL A 356 -6.75 -14.09 20.14
CA VAL A 356 -8.08 -14.71 20.21
C VAL A 356 -8.04 -16.03 20.98
N ALA A 357 -7.05 -16.90 20.72
CA ALA A 357 -6.90 -18.17 21.44
C ALA A 357 -6.68 -17.98 22.96
N LEU A 358 -6.09 -16.86 23.37
CA LEU A 358 -5.89 -16.47 24.76
C LEU A 358 -7.08 -15.69 25.35
N GLY A 359 -8.19 -15.57 24.64
CA GLY A 359 -9.39 -14.89 25.11
C GLY A 359 -9.24 -13.37 25.22
N LYS A 360 -8.42 -12.74 24.36
CA LYS A 360 -8.23 -11.28 24.36
C LYS A 360 -9.29 -10.50 23.57
N LYS A 361 -10.17 -11.21 22.88
CA LYS A 361 -11.35 -10.68 22.18
C LYS A 361 -12.51 -11.64 22.40
N ASP A 362 -13.62 -11.13 22.93
CA ASP A 362 -14.82 -11.92 23.15
C ASP A 362 -15.45 -12.36 21.82
N GLY A 363 -16.01 -13.57 21.77
CA GLY A 363 -16.67 -14.11 20.58
C GLY A 363 -15.73 -14.58 19.46
N GLY A 364 -14.43 -14.26 19.53
CA GLY A 364 -13.44 -14.64 18.53
C GLY A 364 -13.18 -16.14 18.48
N LYS A 365 -12.99 -16.66 17.26
CA LYS A 365 -12.56 -18.05 17.01
C LYS A 365 -11.20 -18.05 16.35
N ALA A 366 -10.19 -18.59 17.02
CA ALA A 366 -8.82 -18.66 16.49
C ALA A 366 -8.75 -19.44 15.16
N THR A 367 -9.62 -20.43 14.97
CA THR A 367 -9.74 -21.17 13.70
C THR A 367 -10.29 -20.31 12.56
N MET A 368 -11.20 -19.38 12.85
CA MET A 368 -11.72 -18.44 11.83
C MET A 368 -10.68 -17.37 11.50
N GLN A 369 -9.90 -16.90 12.47
CA GLN A 369 -8.75 -16.03 12.20
C GLN A 369 -7.73 -16.70 11.28
N ALA A 370 -7.41 -17.98 11.53
CA ALA A 370 -6.52 -18.75 10.67
C ALA A 370 -7.10 -18.97 9.26
N ALA A 371 -8.41 -19.21 9.16
CA ALA A 371 -9.10 -19.34 7.89
C ALA A 371 -9.07 -18.03 7.08
N ALA A 372 -9.26 -16.87 7.74
CA ALA A 372 -9.21 -15.54 7.11
C ALA A 372 -7.80 -15.15 6.64
N LEU A 373 -6.75 -15.51 7.39
CA LEU A 373 -5.37 -15.35 6.93
C LEU A 373 -5.13 -16.21 5.69
N ALA A 374 -5.54 -17.49 5.73
CA ALA A 374 -5.37 -18.41 4.62
C ALA A 374 -6.16 -17.98 3.38
N SER A 375 -7.39 -17.49 3.54
CA SER A 375 -8.20 -16.98 2.43
C SER A 375 -7.53 -15.75 1.81
N SER A 376 -7.10 -14.80 2.63
CA SER A 376 -6.42 -13.58 2.17
C SER A 376 -5.18 -13.91 1.33
N LEU A 377 -4.34 -14.84 1.79
CA LEU A 377 -3.19 -15.31 1.03
C LEU A 377 -3.59 -16.05 -0.25
N GLY A 378 -4.62 -16.88 -0.20
CA GLY A 378 -5.12 -17.65 -1.35
C GLY A 378 -5.66 -16.75 -2.46
N PHE A 379 -6.57 -15.82 -2.12
CA PHE A 379 -7.12 -14.85 -3.06
C PHE A 379 -6.03 -13.93 -3.63
N ALA A 380 -5.10 -13.48 -2.79
CA ALA A 380 -3.98 -12.65 -3.23
C ALA A 380 -3.11 -13.35 -4.27
N LEU A 381 -2.64 -14.57 -3.99
CA LEU A 381 -1.74 -15.29 -4.89
C LEU A 381 -2.42 -15.67 -6.21
N VAL A 382 -3.66 -16.17 -6.15
CA VAL A 382 -4.41 -16.57 -7.35
C VAL A 382 -4.83 -15.34 -8.16
N GLY A 383 -5.40 -14.33 -7.50
CA GLY A 383 -5.83 -13.09 -8.13
C GLY A 383 -4.67 -12.30 -8.73
N GLY A 384 -3.55 -12.20 -8.02
CA GLY A 384 -2.34 -11.54 -8.50
C GLY A 384 -1.69 -12.27 -9.66
N ALA A 385 -1.71 -13.61 -9.67
CA ALA A 385 -1.21 -14.39 -10.81
C ALA A 385 -2.07 -14.18 -12.06
N ILE A 386 -3.40 -14.22 -11.93
CA ILE A 386 -4.34 -13.95 -13.04
C ILE A 386 -4.16 -12.52 -13.57
N THR A 387 -4.10 -11.55 -12.67
CA THR A 387 -3.89 -10.14 -13.01
C THR A 387 -2.55 -9.93 -13.70
N GLY A 388 -1.48 -10.54 -13.20
CA GLY A 388 -0.16 -10.52 -13.83
C GLY A 388 -0.17 -11.12 -15.24
N LEU A 389 -0.92 -12.21 -15.48
CA LEU A 389 -1.06 -12.80 -16.82
C LEU A 389 -1.75 -11.85 -17.80
N ILE A 390 -2.80 -11.15 -17.34
CA ILE A 390 -3.49 -10.12 -18.14
C ILE A 390 -2.54 -8.96 -18.43
N MET A 391 -1.84 -8.44 -17.42
CA MET A 391 -0.87 -7.36 -17.55
C MET A 391 0.35 -7.74 -18.41
N LYS A 392 0.66 -9.03 -18.57
CA LYS A 392 1.81 -9.48 -19.38
C LYS A 392 1.60 -9.32 -20.88
N LEU A 393 0.35 -9.14 -21.33
CA LEU A 393 0.05 -8.96 -22.75
C LEU A 393 0.80 -7.73 -23.33
N PRO A 394 1.41 -7.81 -24.52
CA PRO A 394 2.29 -6.77 -25.08
C PRO A 394 1.51 -5.62 -25.75
N ILE A 395 0.38 -5.22 -25.17
CA ILE A 395 -0.51 -4.18 -25.73
C ILE A 395 -0.64 -2.95 -24.82
N TRP A 396 -0.23 -3.07 -23.56
CA TRP A 396 -0.47 -2.07 -22.52
C TRP A 396 0.57 -0.94 -22.48
N GLY A 397 1.54 -0.94 -23.39
CA GLY A 397 2.54 0.12 -23.50
C GLY A 397 3.54 0.15 -22.35
N GLN A 398 3.79 -1.00 -21.71
CA GLN A 398 4.84 -1.22 -20.73
C GLN A 398 6.22 -0.85 -21.28
N PRO A 399 7.16 -0.36 -20.42
CA PRO A 399 8.49 -0.03 -20.88
C PRO A 399 9.28 -1.32 -21.21
N PRO A 400 10.24 -1.25 -22.16
CA PRO A 400 11.26 -2.29 -22.28
C PRO A 400 12.20 -2.25 -21.06
N ASP A 401 12.92 -3.35 -20.81
CA ASP A 401 13.72 -3.52 -19.59
C ASP A 401 14.77 -2.40 -19.38
N GLN A 402 15.40 -1.91 -20.45
CA GLN A 402 16.40 -0.84 -20.38
C GLN A 402 15.83 0.56 -20.03
N ASN A 403 14.50 0.72 -20.05
CA ASN A 403 13.81 1.98 -19.80
C ASN A 403 12.93 1.89 -18.54
N CYS A 404 13.16 0.91 -17.66
CA CYS A 404 12.48 0.84 -16.38
C CYS A 404 12.98 1.95 -15.43
N PHE A 405 12.12 2.32 -14.47
CA PHE A 405 12.43 3.31 -13.44
C PHE A 405 12.80 4.70 -14.00
N ASP A 406 12.20 5.09 -15.13
CA ASP A 406 12.46 6.38 -15.79
C ASP A 406 11.14 7.12 -16.11
N ASP A 407 10.97 8.31 -15.56
CA ASP A 407 9.80 9.17 -15.76
C ASP A 407 9.66 9.67 -17.20
N SER A 408 10.77 9.83 -17.94
CA SER A 408 10.75 10.36 -19.31
C SER A 408 9.96 9.50 -20.31
N ILE A 409 9.59 8.28 -19.92
CA ILE A 409 8.76 7.38 -20.72
C ILE A 409 7.31 7.84 -20.79
N TYR A 410 6.79 8.44 -19.70
CA TYR A 410 5.38 8.79 -19.57
C TYR A 410 5.14 10.26 -19.23
N TRP A 411 6.19 11.02 -18.92
CA TRP A 411 6.12 12.41 -18.52
C TRP A 411 6.97 13.30 -19.41
N GLU A 412 6.47 14.52 -19.64
CA GLU A 412 7.31 15.62 -20.09
C GLU A 412 8.17 16.04 -18.89
N VAL A 413 9.44 15.66 -18.91
CA VAL A 413 10.40 16.01 -17.86
C VAL A 413 11.01 17.39 -18.15
N PRO A 414 11.23 18.24 -17.12
CA PRO A 414 11.96 19.48 -17.31
C PRO A 414 13.30 19.19 -17.98
N ALA A 415 13.67 19.98 -18.99
CA ALA A 415 15.01 19.90 -19.57
C ALA A 415 16.02 20.12 -18.45
N GLU A 416 16.99 19.23 -18.32
CA GLU A 416 18.19 19.55 -17.54
C GLU A 416 18.77 20.79 -18.19
N GLU A 417 18.83 21.91 -17.45
CA GLU A 417 19.66 23.03 -17.88
C GLU A 417 21.06 22.45 -17.98
N GLU A 418 21.56 22.25 -19.20
CA GLU A 418 22.96 21.93 -19.47
C GLU A 418 23.79 23.08 -18.86
N GLU A 419 24.13 22.97 -17.58
CA GLU A 419 25.04 23.87 -16.90
C GLU A 419 26.43 23.70 -17.53
N ASN A 420 26.68 24.46 -18.60
CA ASN A 420 27.92 25.19 -18.88
C ASN A 420 29.28 24.47 -18.75
N GLU A 421 29.38 23.15 -18.87
CA GLU A 421 30.70 22.50 -18.97
C GLU A 421 31.40 22.85 -20.30
N GLU A 422 30.66 23.08 -21.39
CA GLU A 422 31.24 23.56 -22.66
C GLU A 422 31.64 25.05 -22.61
N SER A 423 31.02 25.86 -21.75
CA SER A 423 31.36 27.28 -21.62
C SER A 423 32.68 27.49 -20.84
N LEU A 424 33.05 26.56 -19.96
CA LEU A 424 34.32 26.62 -19.21
C LEU A 424 35.48 26.03 -20.03
N ALA A 425 35.25 25.03 -20.87
CA ALA A 425 36.27 24.48 -21.77
C ALA A 425 36.71 25.48 -22.87
N HIS A 426 35.80 26.34 -23.33
CA HIS A 426 36.13 27.38 -24.32
C HIS A 426 36.84 28.60 -23.73
N ALA A 427 36.67 28.90 -22.45
CA ALA A 427 37.35 30.01 -21.78
C ALA A 427 38.84 29.71 -21.50
N ASP A 428 39.19 28.44 -21.24
CA ASP A 428 40.57 28.02 -20.97
C ASP A 428 41.41 27.87 -22.24
N HIS A 429 40.80 27.52 -23.38
CA HIS A 429 41.51 27.45 -24.66
C HIS A 429 41.83 28.82 -25.28
N SER A 430 41.18 29.91 -24.83
CA SER A 430 41.46 31.26 -25.33
C SER A 430 42.57 31.99 -24.57
N LYS A 431 42.98 31.52 -23.37
CA LYS A 431 44.01 32.20 -22.57
C LYS A 431 45.44 31.71 -22.82
N ASN A 432 45.64 30.59 -23.51
CA ASN A 432 46.97 30.01 -23.76
C ASN A 432 47.55 30.31 -25.17
N LYS A 433 47.05 31.31 -25.89
CA LYS A 433 47.55 31.70 -27.23
C LYS A 433 48.10 33.11 -27.37
N ALA A 434 48.27 33.83 -26.26
CA ALA A 434 48.92 35.14 -26.27
C ALA A 434 50.00 35.16 -25.19
N ASP A 435 51.14 34.51 -25.48
CA ASP A 435 52.45 34.80 -24.90
C ASP A 435 53.51 33.96 -25.66
N VAL A 436 53.98 34.49 -26.80
CA VAL A 436 55.28 34.20 -27.44
C VAL A 436 55.85 35.52 -27.94
#